data_AF-A0A0C2IG69-F1
#
_entry.id   AF-A0A0C2IG69-F1
#
_cell.length_a   1.000
_cell.length_b   1.000
_cell.length_c   1.000
_cell.angle_alpha   90.00
_cell.angle_beta   90.00
_cell.angle_gamma   90.00
#
_symmetry.space_group_name_H-M   'P 1'
#
loop_
_entity.id
_entity.type
_entity.pdbx_description
1 polymer ?
#
loop_
_entity_poly.entity_id
_entity_poly.type
_entity_poly.pdbx_seq_one_letter_code
_entity_poly.pdbx_strand_id
1 'polypeptide(L)'
;MDVVRRVNKIRSSALNRREFRQFLSDMKEEYGELLLHFEKAQNLQLYVGDEGRHILTLESIEAYLEVAEFAEANELEYRKIVHGYEEASQMLYDIDENRAIECFRKSIDTYVKHGDINKAIQRCIQYGYAMNSETDDAVKGEEFFAQAERLRAEHKIPHSCVINTFERRKYDFEDYKTLKELVRKIISNALNVKLHFPDTVSFLNKIICAIVKKVWIHVQTALKFARVARII
;
A
#
# COMPACT_ATOMS: atom_id res chain seq x y z
N MET A 1 1.88 4.01 30.10
CA MET A 1 2.89 5.10 30.19
C MET A 1 3.37 5.34 28.77
N ASP A 2 2.89 6.42 28.14
CA ASP A 2 2.88 6.67 26.70
C ASP A 2 4.26 6.53 26.00
N VAL A 3 4.30 5.87 24.84
CA VAL A 3 5.51 5.59 24.04
C VAL A 3 6.24 6.90 23.70
N VAL A 4 5.47 7.94 23.38
CA VAL A 4 5.98 9.31 23.10
C VAL A 4 6.69 9.89 24.32
N ARG A 5 6.15 9.66 25.52
CA ARG A 5 6.74 10.10 26.79
C ARG A 5 8.01 9.32 27.14
N ARG A 6 8.10 8.05 26.73
CA ARG A 6 9.33 7.24 26.86
C ARG A 6 10.40 7.71 25.87
N VAL A 7 10.05 7.94 24.61
CA VAL A 7 10.98 8.42 23.57
C VAL A 7 11.54 9.82 23.88
N ASN A 8 10.71 10.74 24.36
CA ASN A 8 11.19 12.06 24.78
C ASN A 8 12.05 12.05 26.05
N LYS A 9 11.87 11.05 26.93
CA LYS A 9 12.75 10.81 28.09
C LYS A 9 14.11 10.24 27.66
N ILE A 10 14.16 9.46 26.58
CA ILE A 10 15.40 8.89 26.01
C ILE A 10 16.30 9.99 25.42
N ARG A 11 15.71 11.03 24.83
CA ARG A 11 16.46 12.13 24.20
C ARG A 11 17.17 13.05 25.20
N SER A 12 16.80 13.03 26.49
CA SER A 12 17.29 13.96 27.51
C SER A 12 18.16 13.33 28.62
N SER A 13 18.28 12.01 28.68
CA SER A 13 19.12 11.32 29.68
C SER A 13 20.02 10.26 29.05
N ALA A 14 21.29 10.23 29.45
CA ALA A 14 22.20 9.12 29.18
C ALA A 14 21.66 7.85 29.85
N LEU A 15 20.85 7.07 29.12
CA LEU A 15 20.30 5.81 29.62
C LEU A 15 21.42 4.86 29.97
N ASN A 16 21.32 4.23 31.14
CA ASN A 16 22.22 3.15 31.44
C ASN A 16 21.88 1.95 30.52
N ARG A 17 22.89 1.14 30.23
CA ARG A 17 22.86 0.01 29.28
C ARG A 17 21.76 -1.04 29.57
N ARG A 18 21.15 -1.04 30.76
CA ARG A 18 20.04 -1.91 31.17
C ARG A 18 18.69 -1.35 30.73
N GLU A 19 18.47 -0.04 30.90
CA GLU A 19 17.22 0.62 30.49
C GLU A 19 17.08 0.64 28.97
N PHE A 20 18.18 0.85 28.24
CA PHE A 20 18.18 0.75 26.77
C PHE A 20 17.89 -0.69 26.28
N ARG A 21 18.40 -1.71 27.00
CA ARG A 21 18.12 -3.12 26.65
C ARG A 21 16.68 -3.51 26.93
N GLN A 22 16.10 -3.04 28.04
CA GLN A 22 14.69 -3.26 28.32
C GLN A 22 13.81 -2.58 27.27
N PHE A 23 14.12 -1.33 26.90
CA PHE A 23 13.42 -0.62 25.82
C PHE A 23 13.47 -1.37 24.48
N LEU A 24 14.65 -1.90 24.09
CA LEU A 24 14.76 -2.71 22.88
C LEU A 24 14.01 -4.04 22.96
N SER A 25 13.89 -4.63 24.16
CA SER A 25 13.11 -5.85 24.38
C SER A 25 11.61 -5.58 24.25
N ASP A 26 11.12 -4.54 24.92
CA ASP A 26 9.73 -4.08 24.85
C ASP A 26 9.36 -3.72 23.40
N MET A 27 10.24 -2.98 22.71
CA MET A 27 10.10 -2.68 21.28
C MET A 27 10.11 -3.93 20.40
N LYS A 28 10.89 -4.95 20.74
CA LYS A 28 10.96 -6.19 19.94
C LYS A 28 9.74 -7.08 20.14
N GLU A 29 9.11 -7.01 21.32
CA GLU A 29 7.82 -7.66 21.59
C GLU A 29 6.70 -6.94 20.84
N GLU A 30 6.62 -5.61 20.97
CA GLU A 30 5.61 -4.77 20.34
C GLU A 30 5.73 -4.72 18.80
N TYR A 31 6.96 -4.60 18.27
CA TYR A 31 7.19 -4.73 16.82
C TYR A 31 7.13 -6.18 16.34
N GLY A 32 7.36 -7.15 17.22
CA GLY A 32 7.26 -8.57 16.90
C GLY A 32 5.83 -8.96 16.60
N GLU A 33 4.89 -8.47 17.42
CA GLU A 33 3.45 -8.60 17.16
C GLU A 33 3.06 -7.91 15.84
N LEU A 34 3.48 -6.66 15.63
CA LEU A 34 3.20 -5.94 14.38
C LEU A 34 3.74 -6.67 13.13
N LEU A 35 4.96 -7.20 13.19
CA LEU A 35 5.57 -7.96 12.10
C LEU A 35 4.79 -9.25 11.85
N LEU A 36 4.38 -9.94 12.92
CA LEU A 36 3.58 -11.16 12.84
C LEU A 36 2.22 -10.89 12.20
N HIS A 37 1.55 -9.78 12.53
CA HIS A 37 0.30 -9.37 11.91
C HIS A 37 0.49 -9.05 10.41
N PHE A 38 1.55 -8.34 10.04
CA PHE A 38 1.89 -8.08 8.63
C PHE A 38 2.20 -9.36 7.84
N GLU A 39 3.00 -10.27 8.41
CA GLU A 39 3.32 -11.55 7.78
C GLU A 39 2.07 -12.42 7.63
N LYS A 40 1.19 -12.45 8.64
CA LYS A 40 -0.09 -13.15 8.58
C LYS A 40 -0.97 -12.61 7.45
N ALA A 41 -1.11 -11.28 7.35
CA ALA A 41 -1.88 -10.64 6.29
C ALA A 41 -1.35 -10.97 4.89
N GLN A 42 -0.03 -10.96 4.69
CA GLN A 42 0.59 -11.35 3.41
C GLN A 42 0.39 -12.84 3.09
N ASN A 43 0.47 -13.72 4.08
CA ASN A 43 0.32 -15.16 3.89
C ASN A 43 -1.12 -15.57 3.56
N LEU A 44 -2.13 -14.87 4.09
CA LEU A 44 -3.54 -15.11 3.81
C LEU A 44 -3.91 -14.81 2.35
N GLN A 45 -3.24 -13.85 1.69
CA GLN A 45 -3.43 -13.55 0.27
C GLN A 45 -2.97 -14.68 -0.70
N LEU A 46 -2.20 -15.67 -0.22
CA LEU A 46 -1.56 -16.71 -1.05
C LEU A 46 -2.34 -18.03 -1.19
N TYR A 47 -3.47 -18.18 -0.51
CA TYR A 47 -4.41 -19.29 -0.68
C TYR A 47 -5.73 -18.68 -1.21
N VAL A 48 -6.35 -19.14 -2.30
CA VAL A 48 -7.58 -19.98 -2.27
C VAL A 48 -8.29 -20.00 -3.65
N GLY A 49 -9.10 -21.05 -3.89
CA GLY A 49 -10.16 -21.15 -4.92
C GLY A 49 -11.30 -20.12 -4.76
N ASP A 50 -12.48 -20.31 -5.36
CA ASP A 50 -13.47 -19.22 -5.46
C ASP A 50 -14.36 -18.97 -4.21
N GLU A 51 -14.75 -20.00 -3.44
CA GLU A 51 -15.66 -19.78 -2.27
C GLU A 51 -14.95 -19.37 -0.97
N GLY A 52 -13.75 -19.90 -0.68
CA GLY A 52 -12.99 -19.49 0.51
C GLY A 52 -12.26 -18.14 0.36
N ARG A 53 -12.37 -17.49 -0.81
CA ARG A 53 -11.69 -16.22 -1.10
C ARG A 53 -12.24 -15.07 -0.25
N HIS A 54 -13.55 -15.05 0.01
CA HIS A 54 -14.17 -13.95 0.77
C HIS A 54 -13.77 -13.92 2.25
N ILE A 55 -13.70 -15.07 2.92
CA ILE A 55 -13.40 -15.14 4.37
C ILE A 55 -11.96 -14.70 4.65
N LEU A 56 -10.98 -15.22 3.91
CA LEU A 56 -9.57 -14.85 4.11
C LEU A 56 -9.28 -13.40 3.73
N THR A 57 -10.07 -12.83 2.81
CA THR A 57 -9.94 -11.41 2.45
C THR A 57 -10.38 -10.52 3.61
N LEU A 58 -11.47 -10.86 4.31
CA LEU A 58 -11.94 -10.11 5.48
C LEU A 58 -10.93 -10.15 6.65
N GLU A 59 -10.40 -11.32 7.00
CA GLU A 59 -9.37 -11.44 8.05
C GLU A 59 -8.11 -10.64 7.71
N SER A 60 -7.72 -10.62 6.42
CA SER A 60 -6.59 -9.82 5.96
C SER A 60 -6.87 -8.32 6.09
N ILE A 61 -8.06 -7.87 5.66
CA ILE A 61 -8.50 -6.48 5.79
C ILE A 61 -8.44 -6.04 7.26
N GLU A 62 -9.01 -6.82 8.17
CA GLU A 62 -9.04 -6.51 9.60
C GLU A 62 -7.62 -6.39 10.15
N ALA A 63 -6.71 -7.32 9.81
CA ALA A 63 -5.32 -7.25 10.25
C ALA A 63 -4.60 -5.98 9.77
N TYR A 64 -4.82 -5.53 8.52
CA TYR A 64 -4.22 -4.29 8.03
C TYR A 64 -4.78 -3.05 8.74
N LEU A 65 -6.08 -3.05 9.05
CA LEU A 65 -6.73 -1.96 9.80
C LEU A 65 -6.20 -1.89 11.23
N GLU A 66 -6.16 -3.02 11.94
CA GLU A 66 -5.63 -3.10 13.31
C GLU A 66 -4.18 -2.60 13.37
N VAL A 67 -3.36 -2.99 12.41
CA VAL A 67 -1.96 -2.55 12.30
C VAL A 67 -1.85 -1.05 12.03
N ALA A 68 -2.70 -0.49 11.15
CA ALA A 68 -2.71 0.94 10.86
C ALA A 68 -3.13 1.77 12.08
N GLU A 69 -4.22 1.35 12.74
CA GLU A 69 -4.77 2.00 13.93
C GLU A 69 -3.80 1.90 15.12
N PHE A 70 -3.15 0.76 15.30
CA PHE A 70 -2.11 0.58 16.30
C PHE A 70 -0.91 1.50 16.03
N ALA A 71 -0.45 1.56 14.78
CA ALA A 71 0.66 2.43 14.40
C ALA A 71 0.32 3.91 14.59
N GLU A 72 -0.94 4.30 14.34
CA GLU A 72 -1.45 5.65 14.56
C GLU A 72 -1.54 6.00 16.05
N ALA A 73 -2.11 5.12 16.87
CA ALA A 73 -2.24 5.30 18.31
C ALA A 73 -0.88 5.45 19.03
N ASN A 74 0.17 4.88 18.46
CA ASN A 74 1.53 4.90 19.02
C ASN A 74 2.47 5.88 18.29
N GLU A 75 1.94 6.77 17.44
CA GLU A 75 2.72 7.77 16.68
C GLU A 75 3.92 7.16 15.92
N LEU A 76 3.75 5.97 15.36
CA LEU A 76 4.78 5.32 14.56
C LEU A 76 5.00 6.07 13.24
N GLU A 77 6.02 5.63 12.49
CA GLU A 77 6.32 6.20 11.17
C GLU A 77 5.07 6.21 10.28
N TYR A 78 4.60 7.41 9.92
CA TYR A 78 3.30 7.62 9.26
C TYR A 78 3.14 6.86 7.93
N ARG A 79 4.25 6.55 7.26
CA ARG A 79 4.26 5.74 6.04
C ARG A 79 3.72 4.33 6.26
N LYS A 80 3.91 3.76 7.46
CA LYS A 80 3.36 2.45 7.84
C LYS A 80 1.87 2.52 8.09
N ILE A 81 1.40 3.58 8.74
CA ILE A 81 -0.02 3.87 8.96
C ILE A 81 -0.73 3.95 7.61
N VAL A 82 -0.21 4.81 6.72
CA VAL A 82 -0.73 4.97 5.36
C VAL A 82 -0.76 3.65 4.61
N HIS A 83 0.32 2.86 4.68
CA HIS A 83 0.39 1.59 3.97
C HIS A 83 -0.72 0.61 4.43
N GLY A 84 -0.98 0.53 5.74
CA GLY A 84 -2.05 -0.32 6.26
C GLY A 84 -3.43 0.11 5.75
N TYR A 85 -3.74 1.41 5.78
CA TYR A 85 -4.99 1.92 5.23
C TYR A 85 -5.11 1.72 3.70
N GLU A 86 -4.02 1.87 2.94
CA GLU A 86 -4.02 1.68 1.48
C GLU A 86 -4.22 0.21 1.07
N GLU A 87 -3.59 -0.74 1.76
CA GLU A 87 -3.80 -2.17 1.47
C GLU A 87 -5.20 -2.62 1.89
N ALA A 88 -5.68 -2.16 3.05
CA ALA A 88 -7.04 -2.42 3.50
C ALA A 88 -8.08 -1.87 2.52
N SER A 89 -7.92 -0.62 2.06
CA SER A 89 -8.87 0.01 1.14
C SER A 89 -8.93 -0.70 -0.20
N GLN A 90 -7.79 -1.16 -0.73
CA GLN A 90 -7.74 -1.86 -2.01
C GLN A 90 -8.47 -3.21 -1.95
N MET A 91 -8.41 -3.92 -0.83
CA MET A 91 -9.16 -5.17 -0.65
C MET A 91 -10.64 -4.91 -0.33
N LEU A 92 -10.94 -3.84 0.41
CA LEU A 92 -12.31 -3.44 0.72
C LEU A 92 -13.07 -2.94 -0.50
N TYR A 93 -12.38 -2.44 -1.53
CA TYR A 93 -13.02 -1.76 -2.65
C TYR A 93 -14.10 -2.60 -3.34
N ASP A 94 -13.85 -3.90 -3.53
CA ASP A 94 -14.79 -4.84 -4.15
C ASP A 94 -15.85 -5.41 -3.17
N ILE A 95 -15.69 -5.17 -1.87
CA ILE A 95 -16.49 -5.80 -0.80
C ILE A 95 -17.42 -4.77 -0.14
N ASP A 96 -16.85 -3.65 0.28
CA ASP A 96 -17.49 -2.55 0.99
C ASP A 96 -16.80 -1.25 0.61
N GLU A 97 -17.33 -0.63 -0.45
CA GLU A 97 -16.83 0.63 -1.01
C GLU A 97 -16.78 1.76 0.03
N ASN A 98 -17.76 1.80 0.95
CA ASN A 98 -17.84 2.87 1.95
C ASN A 98 -16.67 2.78 2.95
N ARG A 99 -16.35 1.56 3.42
CA ARG A 99 -15.18 1.32 4.26
C ARG A 99 -13.87 1.58 3.51
N ALA A 100 -13.81 1.26 2.22
CA ALA A 100 -12.65 1.58 1.39
C ALA A 100 -12.41 3.10 1.31
N ILE A 101 -13.48 3.88 1.12
CA ILE A 101 -13.43 5.36 1.10
C ILE A 101 -12.98 5.93 2.44
N GLU A 102 -13.44 5.37 3.55
CA GLU A 102 -12.97 5.78 4.89
C GLU A 102 -11.46 5.58 5.02
N CYS A 103 -10.95 4.43 4.59
CA CYS A 103 -9.51 4.14 4.61
C CYS A 103 -8.71 5.09 3.71
N PHE A 104 -9.24 5.43 2.52
CA PHE A 104 -8.63 6.44 1.65
C PHE A 104 -8.55 7.81 2.34
N ARG A 105 -9.62 8.24 3.02
CA ARG A 105 -9.64 9.50 3.78
C ARG A 105 -8.63 9.48 4.93
N LYS A 106 -8.59 8.42 5.75
CA LYS A 106 -7.61 8.25 6.83
C LYS A 106 -6.16 8.32 6.32
N SER A 107 -5.87 7.71 5.16
CA SER A 107 -4.56 7.79 4.50
C SER A 107 -4.20 9.23 4.09
N ILE A 108 -5.13 9.96 3.46
CA ILE A 108 -4.94 11.37 3.08
C ILE A 108 -4.72 12.25 4.32
N ASP A 109 -5.56 12.10 5.34
CA ASP A 109 -5.48 12.88 6.57
C ASP A 109 -4.14 12.64 7.28
N THR A 110 -3.63 11.40 7.25
CA THR A 110 -2.30 11.07 7.77
C THR A 110 -1.21 11.82 7.00
N TYR A 111 -1.26 11.89 5.67
CA TYR A 111 -0.30 12.68 4.88
C TYR A 111 -0.37 14.18 5.22
N VAL A 112 -1.58 14.74 5.34
CA VAL A 112 -1.80 16.15 5.70
C VAL A 112 -1.24 16.45 7.09
N LYS A 113 -1.56 15.62 8.09
CA LYS A 113 -1.08 15.74 9.48
C LYS A 113 0.44 15.76 9.58
N HIS A 114 1.13 15.02 8.72
CA HIS A 114 2.59 14.94 8.69
C HIS A 114 3.25 15.92 7.70
N GLY A 115 2.47 16.80 7.06
CA GLY A 115 2.97 17.86 6.18
C GLY A 115 3.38 17.42 4.77
N ASP A 116 3.09 16.19 4.36
CA ASP A 116 3.38 15.70 3.00
C ASP A 116 2.21 16.03 2.05
N ILE A 117 1.97 17.33 1.86
CA ILE A 117 0.79 17.86 1.17
C ILE A 117 0.75 17.45 -0.31
N ASN A 118 1.91 17.41 -0.97
CA ASN A 118 1.98 16.97 -2.37
C ASN A 118 1.53 15.51 -2.53
N LYS A 119 1.88 14.65 -1.57
CA LYS A 119 1.45 13.25 -1.58
C LYS A 119 -0.02 13.11 -1.25
N ALA A 120 -0.55 13.88 -0.30
CA ALA A 120 -1.98 13.96 -0.02
C ALA A 120 -2.78 14.36 -1.27
N ILE A 121 -2.38 15.43 -1.96
CA ILE A 121 -2.98 15.88 -3.22
C ILE A 121 -2.92 14.76 -4.28
N GLN A 122 -1.76 14.12 -4.45
CA GLN A 122 -1.61 13.01 -5.40
C GLN A 122 -2.60 11.89 -5.11
N ARG A 123 -2.76 11.51 -3.84
CA ARG A 123 -3.69 10.45 -3.42
C ARG A 123 -5.15 10.83 -3.66
N CYS A 124 -5.55 12.07 -3.35
CA CYS A 124 -6.88 12.57 -3.70
C CYS A 124 -7.19 12.37 -5.20
N ILE A 125 -6.27 12.77 -6.09
CA ILE A 125 -6.47 12.61 -7.55
C ILE A 125 -6.55 11.12 -7.94
N GLN A 126 -5.67 10.28 -7.39
CA GLN A 126 -5.67 8.85 -7.71
C GLN A 126 -6.94 8.14 -7.26
N TYR A 127 -7.43 8.43 -6.05
CA TYR A 127 -8.63 7.83 -5.51
C TYR A 127 -9.88 8.38 -6.20
N GLY A 128 -9.95 9.69 -6.47
CA GLY A 128 -11.05 10.27 -7.24
C GLY A 128 -11.17 9.65 -8.63
N TYR A 129 -10.03 9.41 -9.29
CA TYR A 129 -10.01 8.73 -10.58
C TYR A 129 -10.44 7.25 -10.47
N ALA A 130 -9.99 6.52 -9.45
CA ALA A 130 -10.39 5.13 -9.23
C ALA A 130 -11.91 5.04 -9.06
N MET A 131 -12.51 5.88 -8.21
CA MET A 131 -13.97 5.97 -8.02
C MET A 131 -14.69 6.22 -9.34
N ASN A 132 -14.31 7.27 -10.08
CA ASN A 132 -15.00 7.60 -11.34
C ASN A 132 -14.86 6.55 -12.43
N SER A 133 -13.84 5.68 -12.37
CA SER A 133 -13.58 4.68 -13.42
C SER A 133 -14.04 3.28 -13.07
N GLU A 134 -14.25 2.98 -11.79
CA GLU A 134 -14.56 1.65 -11.30
C GLU A 134 -15.92 1.58 -10.56
N THR A 135 -16.50 2.71 -10.13
CA THR A 135 -17.85 2.77 -9.55
C THR A 135 -18.77 3.67 -10.38
N ASP A 136 -20.08 3.44 -10.27
CA ASP A 136 -21.12 4.29 -10.87
C ASP A 136 -21.33 5.60 -10.06
N ASP A 137 -20.61 5.78 -8.95
CA ASP A 137 -20.74 6.92 -8.05
C ASP A 137 -19.69 8.01 -8.35
N ALA A 138 -19.93 8.73 -9.45
CA ALA A 138 -19.09 9.86 -9.84
C ALA A 138 -19.05 10.99 -8.81
N VAL A 139 -20.04 11.07 -7.91
CA VAL A 139 -20.11 12.14 -6.89
C VAL A 139 -18.96 11.99 -5.90
N LYS A 140 -18.66 10.78 -5.45
CA LYS A 140 -17.55 10.51 -4.52
C LYS A 140 -16.19 10.83 -5.13
N GLY A 141 -15.98 10.57 -6.42
CA GLY A 141 -14.73 10.93 -7.07
C GLY A 141 -14.51 12.44 -7.13
N GLU A 142 -15.57 13.19 -7.42
CA GLU A 142 -15.56 14.67 -7.39
C GLU A 142 -15.25 15.22 -5.99
N GLU A 143 -15.68 14.56 -4.91
CA GLU A 143 -15.32 14.97 -3.55
C GLU A 143 -13.80 14.94 -3.31
N PHE A 144 -13.13 13.90 -3.80
CA PHE A 144 -11.67 13.78 -3.70
C PHE A 144 -10.96 14.82 -4.57
N PHE A 145 -11.44 15.09 -5.78
CA PHE A 145 -10.88 16.17 -6.61
C PHE A 145 -11.05 17.53 -5.95
N ALA A 146 -12.22 17.81 -5.39
CA ALA A 146 -12.46 19.03 -4.62
C ALA A 146 -11.54 19.12 -3.39
N GLN A 147 -11.26 18.01 -2.71
CA GLN A 147 -10.31 17.97 -1.60
C GLN A 147 -8.88 18.29 -2.06
N ALA A 148 -8.44 17.77 -3.21
CA ALA A 148 -7.13 18.07 -3.80
C ALA A 148 -6.98 19.58 -4.08
N GLU A 149 -8.00 20.20 -4.67
CA GLU A 149 -7.99 21.64 -4.96
C GLU A 149 -8.01 22.49 -3.68
N ARG A 150 -8.75 22.08 -2.65
CA ARG A 150 -8.71 22.74 -1.34
C ARG A 150 -7.29 22.71 -0.74
N LEU A 151 -6.64 21.55 -0.72
CA LEU A 151 -5.28 21.40 -0.21
C LEU A 151 -4.27 22.25 -1.00
N ARG A 152 -4.42 22.33 -2.33
CA ARG A 152 -3.58 23.20 -3.16
C ARG A 152 -3.74 24.67 -2.79
N ALA A 153 -4.98 25.14 -2.67
CA ALA A 153 -5.28 26.52 -2.33
C ALA A 153 -4.75 26.89 -0.94
N GLU A 154 -5.01 26.05 0.06
CA GLU A 154 -4.59 26.27 1.45
C GLU A 154 -3.07 26.37 1.59
N HIS A 155 -2.32 25.49 0.91
CA HIS A 155 -0.87 25.45 0.97
C HIS A 155 -0.17 26.26 -0.12
N LYS A 156 -0.92 27.05 -0.91
CA LYS A 156 -0.41 27.87 -2.04
C LYS A 156 0.44 27.07 -3.03
N ILE A 157 0.07 25.80 -3.25
CA ILE A 157 0.74 24.93 -4.21
C ILE A 157 0.18 25.25 -5.59
N PRO A 158 0.99 25.79 -6.52
CA PRO A 158 0.51 26.11 -7.85
C PRO A 158 0.08 24.83 -8.54
N HIS A 159 -1.08 24.89 -9.18
CA HIS A 159 -1.51 23.83 -10.07
C HIS A 159 -0.56 23.77 -11.28
N SER A 160 0.40 22.84 -11.23
CA SER A 160 1.05 22.36 -12.45
C SER A 160 0.34 21.06 -12.83
N CYS A 161 -0.54 21.11 -13.83
CA CYS A 161 -0.85 19.87 -14.54
C CYS A 161 0.46 19.53 -15.27
N VAL A 162 1.31 18.73 -14.64
CA VAL A 162 2.60 18.32 -15.24
C VAL A 162 2.37 17.38 -16.43
N ILE A 163 1.17 16.79 -16.55
CA ILE A 163 0.80 15.93 -17.67
C ILE A 163 -0.13 16.69 -18.62
N ASN A 164 0.41 17.67 -19.33
CA ASN A 164 -0.26 18.37 -20.42
C ASN A 164 -0.24 17.51 -21.71
N THR A 165 0.73 16.60 -21.80
CA THR A 165 0.95 15.70 -22.93
C THR A 165 1.46 14.35 -22.43
N PHE A 166 0.67 13.29 -22.62
CA PHE A 166 1.12 11.94 -22.34
C PHE A 166 2.04 11.44 -23.46
N GLU A 167 3.36 11.58 -23.26
CA GLU A 167 4.35 10.98 -24.16
C GLU A 167 4.48 9.48 -23.88
N ARG A 168 3.67 8.67 -24.59
CA ARG A 168 3.69 7.20 -24.50
C ARG A 168 5.12 6.62 -24.53
N ARG A 169 6.02 7.20 -25.31
CA ARG A 169 7.41 6.72 -25.49
C ARG A 169 8.30 6.85 -24.24
N LYS A 170 7.99 7.76 -23.31
CA LYS A 170 8.67 7.85 -22.00
C LYS A 170 8.27 6.72 -21.06
N TYR A 171 7.14 6.08 -21.32
CA TYR A 171 6.55 5.02 -20.50
C TYR A 171 6.44 3.69 -21.26
N ASP A 172 6.86 3.63 -22.53
CA ASP A 172 7.24 2.39 -23.20
C ASP A 172 8.52 1.91 -22.51
N PHE A 173 8.33 1.23 -21.39
CA PHE A 173 9.41 0.63 -20.63
C PHE A 173 10.06 -0.45 -21.52
N GLU A 174 11.19 -0.13 -22.15
CA GLU A 174 12.18 -1.13 -22.52
C GLU A 174 12.49 -2.04 -21.31
N ASP A 175 12.45 -1.50 -20.09
CA ASP A 175 12.56 -2.25 -18.84
C ASP A 175 11.43 -3.25 -18.59
N TYR A 176 10.22 -3.08 -19.14
CA TYR A 176 9.15 -4.06 -19.00
C TYR A 176 9.42 -5.28 -19.87
N LYS A 177 10.00 -5.07 -21.06
CA LYS A 177 10.47 -6.18 -21.91
C LYS A 177 11.64 -6.90 -21.22
N THR A 178 12.59 -6.15 -20.67
CA THR A 178 13.72 -6.68 -19.89
C THR A 178 13.28 -7.43 -18.64
N LEU A 179 12.34 -6.88 -17.86
CA LEU A 179 11.76 -7.52 -16.67
C LEU A 179 10.98 -8.78 -17.04
N LYS A 180 10.19 -8.73 -18.12
CA LYS A 180 9.44 -9.88 -18.64
C LYS A 180 10.39 -10.99 -19.12
N GLU A 181 11.52 -10.65 -19.73
CA GLU A 181 12.57 -11.60 -20.09
C GLU A 181 13.30 -12.15 -18.86
N LEU A 182 13.59 -11.32 -17.86
CA LEU A 182 14.22 -11.74 -16.61
C LEU A 182 13.34 -12.73 -15.85
N VAL A 183 12.04 -12.43 -15.74
CA VAL A 183 11.03 -13.31 -15.14
C VAL A 183 10.93 -14.62 -15.91
N ARG A 184 10.92 -14.58 -17.26
CA ARG A 184 10.94 -15.81 -18.07
C ARG A 184 12.20 -16.65 -17.82
N LYS A 185 13.38 -16.04 -17.76
CA LYS A 185 14.64 -16.74 -17.45
C LYS A 185 14.62 -17.38 -16.07
N ILE A 186 14.12 -16.67 -15.05
CA ILE A 186 13.98 -17.21 -13.69
C ILE A 186 13.03 -18.42 -13.68
N ILE A 187 11.89 -18.32 -14.36
CA ILE A 187 10.93 -19.44 -14.48
C ILE A 187 11.55 -20.62 -15.23
N SER A 188 12.18 -20.40 -16.38
CA SER A 188 12.84 -21.47 -17.15
C SER A 188 13.98 -22.14 -16.37
N ASN A 189 14.76 -21.37 -15.60
CA ASN A 189 15.81 -21.92 -14.75
C ASN A 189 15.22 -22.72 -13.59
N ALA A 190 14.17 -22.22 -12.95
CA ALA A 190 13.47 -22.93 -11.86
C ALA A 190 12.86 -24.26 -12.33
N LEU A 191 12.34 -24.31 -13.57
CA LEU A 191 11.78 -25.54 -14.17
C LEU A 191 12.86 -26.55 -14.59
N ASN A 192 14.08 -26.09 -14.90
CA ASN A 192 15.20 -26.95 -15.30
C ASN A 192 15.97 -27.52 -14.10
N VAL A 193 15.90 -26.89 -12.93
CA VAL A 193 16.38 -27.51 -11.70
C VAL A 193 15.36 -28.58 -11.33
N LYS A 194 15.69 -29.86 -11.58
CA LYS A 194 14.96 -31.02 -11.03
C LYS A 194 15.02 -30.97 -9.50
N LEU A 195 14.15 -30.16 -8.90
CA LEU A 195 13.93 -30.16 -7.46
C LEU A 195 13.15 -31.45 -7.15
N HIS A 196 13.84 -32.41 -6.56
CA HIS A 196 13.30 -33.73 -6.23
C HIS A 196 12.31 -33.72 -5.04
N PHE A 197 11.77 -32.55 -4.68
CA PHE A 197 10.88 -32.35 -3.55
C PHE A 197 9.59 -31.65 -4.01
N PRO A 198 8.44 -32.33 -3.98
CA PRO A 198 7.15 -31.78 -4.42
C PRO A 198 6.74 -30.48 -3.69
N ASP A 199 7.13 -30.35 -2.42
CA ASP A 199 6.65 -29.28 -1.55
C ASP A 199 7.34 -27.93 -1.80
N THR A 200 8.61 -27.92 -2.24
CA THR A 200 9.35 -26.69 -2.57
C THR A 200 8.91 -26.08 -3.89
N VAL A 201 8.46 -26.90 -4.85
CA VAL A 201 7.93 -26.42 -6.13
C VAL A 201 6.59 -25.69 -5.96
N SER A 202 5.72 -26.19 -5.06
CA SER A 202 4.46 -25.54 -4.69
C SER A 202 4.69 -24.15 -4.08
N PHE A 203 5.66 -24.04 -3.17
CA PHE A 203 6.00 -22.78 -2.51
C PHE A 203 6.59 -21.74 -3.47
N LEU A 204 7.54 -22.14 -4.33
CA LEU A 204 8.12 -21.24 -5.34
C LEU A 204 7.10 -20.79 -6.37
N ASN A 205 6.18 -21.65 -6.80
CA ASN A 205 5.09 -21.25 -7.70
C ASN A 205 4.15 -20.22 -7.07
N LYS A 206 3.89 -20.30 -5.76
CA LYS A 206 3.08 -19.30 -5.04
C LYS A 206 3.77 -17.93 -4.98
N ILE A 207 5.08 -17.90 -4.68
CA ILE A 207 5.87 -16.67 -4.66
C ILE A 207 5.94 -16.04 -6.06
N ILE A 208 6.21 -16.85 -7.09
CA ILE A 208 6.27 -16.37 -8.48
C ILE A 208 4.90 -15.82 -8.91
N CYS A 209 3.80 -16.51 -8.59
CA CYS A 209 2.45 -16.03 -8.88
C CYS A 209 2.15 -14.69 -8.20
N ALA A 210 2.54 -14.51 -6.93
CA ALA A 210 2.33 -13.25 -6.22
C ALA A 210 3.14 -12.09 -6.82
N ILE A 211 4.40 -12.32 -7.17
CA ILE A 211 5.26 -11.31 -7.82
C ILE A 211 4.69 -10.92 -9.18
N VAL A 212 4.29 -11.91 -10.00
CA VAL A 212 3.70 -11.66 -11.33
C VAL A 212 2.38 -10.89 -11.21
N LYS A 213 1.53 -11.23 -10.23
CA LYS A 213 0.24 -10.55 -9.99
C LYS A 213 0.46 -9.09 -9.57
N LYS A 214 1.42 -8.82 -8.67
CA LYS A 214 1.75 -7.46 -8.22
C LYS A 214 2.34 -6.58 -9.34
N VAL A 215 3.21 -7.15 -10.17
CA VAL A 215 3.74 -6.47 -11.37
C VAL A 215 2.63 -6.22 -12.40
N TRP A 216 1.72 -7.16 -12.61
CA TRP A 216 0.61 -7.01 -13.55
C TRP A 216 -0.36 -5.90 -13.14
N ILE A 217 -0.68 -5.79 -11.85
CA ILE A 217 -1.53 -4.71 -11.32
C ILE A 217 -0.90 -3.35 -11.61
N HIS A 218 0.39 -3.15 -11.27
CA HIS A 218 1.06 -1.89 -11.56
C HIS A 218 1.09 -1.52 -13.05
N VAL A 219 1.24 -2.51 -13.93
CA VAL A 219 1.20 -2.30 -15.38
C VAL A 219 -0.20 -1.95 -15.87
N GLN A 220 -1.25 -2.60 -15.35
CA GLN A 220 -2.63 -2.26 -15.70
C GLN A 220 -3.01 -0.87 -15.20
N THR A 221 -2.62 -0.50 -13.98
CA THR A 221 -2.81 0.83 -13.43
C THR A 221 -2.13 1.87 -14.33
N ALA A 222 -0.88 1.65 -14.71
CA ALA A 222 -0.16 2.55 -15.63
C ALA A 222 -0.83 2.66 -17.02
N LEU A 223 -1.34 1.54 -17.57
CA LEU A 223 -2.06 1.52 -18.85
C LEU A 223 -3.44 2.19 -18.79
N LYS A 224 -4.15 2.07 -17.66
CA LYS A 224 -5.42 2.79 -17.43
C LYS A 224 -5.17 4.30 -17.39
N PHE A 225 -4.18 4.76 -16.62
CA PHE A 225 -3.77 6.17 -16.61
C PHE A 225 -3.38 6.68 -18.01
N ALA A 226 -2.73 5.86 -18.83
CA ALA A 226 -2.38 6.18 -20.21
C ALA A 226 -3.58 6.30 -21.18
N ARG A 227 -4.71 5.62 -20.91
CA ARG A 227 -5.93 5.70 -21.75
C ARG A 227 -6.75 6.94 -21.44
N VAL A 228 -6.78 7.38 -20.19
CA VAL A 228 -7.53 8.56 -19.73
C VAL A 228 -6.95 9.83 -20.32
N ALA A 229 -5.62 9.89 -20.39
CA ALA A 229 -4.91 10.98 -21.05
C ALA A 229 -5.12 11.07 -22.58
N ARG A 230 -5.98 10.22 -23.18
CA ARG A 230 -6.42 10.33 -24.59
C ARG A 230 -7.85 10.83 -24.76
N ILE A 231 -8.65 10.82 -23.70
CA ILE A 231 -10.09 11.19 -23.76
C ILE A 231 -10.30 12.66 -23.34
N ILE A 232 -9.29 13.26 -22.71
CA ILE A 232 -9.20 14.69 -22.37
C ILE A 232 -8.22 15.35 -23.35
#